data_AF-A0A9E0QVD8-F1
#
_entry.id   AF-A0A9E0QVD8-F1
#
_cell.length_a   1.000
_cell.length_b   1.000
_cell.length_c   1.000
_cell.angle_alpha   90.00
_cell.angle_beta   90.00
_cell.angle_gamma   90.00
#
_symmetry.space_group_name_H-M   'P 1'
#
loop_
_entity.id
_entity.type
_entity.pdbx_description
1 polymer ?
#
loop_
_entity_poly.entity_id
_entity_poly.type
_entity_poly.pdbx_seq_one_letter_code
_entity_poly.pdbx_strand_id
1 'polypeptide(L)'
;MQIDFTQAITAEAKAQAAAITRATEIKTACRARILSVGSEATQMNIAQAGIVFTAVLLDGLPRADALTASGLREGDLTLAQGWKTWVAAMQAECRRAIETGTDPIWPDLPQGVAELAARF
;
A
#
# COMPACT_ATOMS: atom_id res chain seq x y z
N MET A 1 -21.53 -15.53 49.80
CA MET A 1 -21.14 -14.67 48.66
C MET A 1 -20.39 -15.56 47.68
N GLN A 2 -21.01 -15.90 46.55
CA GLN A 2 -20.43 -16.79 45.54
C GLN A 2 -19.95 -15.88 44.41
N ILE A 3 -18.64 -15.76 44.23
CA ILE A 3 -18.07 -14.96 43.13
C ILE A 3 -18.36 -15.71 41.84
N ASP A 4 -19.06 -15.06 40.92
CA ASP A 4 -19.29 -15.57 39.57
C ASP A 4 -18.06 -15.34 38.71
N PHE A 5 -17.22 -16.38 38.60
CA PHE A 5 -15.99 -16.34 37.81
C PHE A 5 -16.24 -16.32 36.29
N THR A 6 -17.49 -16.49 35.82
CA THR A 6 -17.81 -16.33 34.39
C THR A 6 -17.77 -14.87 33.93
N GLN A 7 -17.80 -13.92 34.86
CA GLN A 7 -17.63 -12.48 34.61
C GLN A 7 -16.20 -11.98 34.91
N ALA A 8 -15.29 -12.88 35.27
CA ALA A 8 -13.91 -12.51 35.53
C ALA A 8 -13.19 -12.17 34.22
N ILE A 9 -12.88 -10.90 33.99
CA ILE A 9 -12.00 -10.51 32.88
C ILE A 9 -10.58 -10.99 33.20
N THR A 10 -10.14 -12.02 32.49
CA THR A 10 -8.80 -12.60 32.68
C THR A 10 -7.71 -11.70 32.09
N ALA A 11 -6.47 -11.90 32.55
CA ALA A 11 -5.32 -11.20 32.00
C ALA A 11 -5.12 -11.54 30.51
N GLU A 12 -5.40 -12.79 30.12
CA GLU A 12 -5.35 -13.29 28.76
C GLU A 12 -6.38 -12.59 27.87
N ALA A 13 -7.61 -12.41 28.35
CA ALA A 13 -8.65 -11.68 27.62
C ALA A 13 -8.26 -10.22 27.39
N LYS A 14 -7.66 -9.55 28.38
CA LYS A 14 -7.13 -8.19 28.23
C LYS A 14 -5.99 -8.13 27.23
N ALA A 15 -5.05 -9.08 27.30
CA ALA A 15 -3.92 -9.15 26.38
C ALA A 15 -4.38 -9.38 24.93
N GLN A 16 -5.37 -10.25 24.72
CA GLN A 16 -5.96 -10.51 23.41
C GLN A 16 -6.67 -9.26 22.85
N ALA A 17 -7.48 -8.58 23.68
CA ALA A 17 -8.13 -7.34 23.27
C ALA A 17 -7.11 -6.26 22.89
N ALA A 18 -6.04 -6.09 23.67
CA ALA A 18 -4.97 -5.15 23.37
C ALA A 18 -4.25 -5.49 22.06
N ALA A 19 -3.98 -6.77 21.79
CA ALA A 19 -3.38 -7.22 20.54
C ALA A 19 -4.27 -6.93 19.32
N ILE A 20 -5.59 -7.12 19.43
CA ILE A 20 -6.55 -6.81 18.36
C ILE A 20 -6.60 -5.31 18.07
N THR A 21 -6.65 -4.48 19.12
CA THR A 21 -6.64 -3.02 18.99
C THR A 21 -5.37 -2.57 18.28
N ARG A 22 -4.21 -3.01 18.76
CA ARG A 22 -2.90 -2.70 18.14
C ARG A 22 -2.85 -3.14 16.67
N ALA A 23 -3.33 -4.34 16.36
CA ALA A 23 -3.32 -4.82 14.98
C ALA A 23 -4.19 -3.96 14.05
N THR A 24 -5.30 -3.44 14.57
CA THR A 24 -6.19 -2.52 13.83
C THR A 24 -5.53 -1.16 13.61
N GLU A 25 -4.86 -0.63 14.63
CA GLU A 25 -4.09 0.61 14.55
C GLU A 25 -2.97 0.51 13.51
N ILE A 26 -2.19 -0.59 13.53
CA ILE A 26 -1.12 -0.84 12.55
C ILE A 26 -1.69 -0.90 11.13
N LYS A 27 -2.78 -1.65 10.90
CA LYS A 27 -3.42 -1.73 9.57
C LYS A 27 -3.88 -0.36 9.08
N THR A 28 -4.47 0.44 9.96
CA THR A 28 -4.96 1.79 9.65
C THR A 28 -3.81 2.72 9.29
N ALA A 29 -2.74 2.73 10.10
CA ALA A 29 -1.55 3.52 9.83
C ALA A 29 -0.86 3.11 8.53
N CYS A 30 -0.77 1.80 8.27
CA CYS A 30 -0.21 1.23 7.03
C CYS A 30 -0.95 1.78 5.79
N ARG A 31 -2.29 1.68 5.81
CA ARG A 31 -3.15 2.18 4.74
C ARG A 31 -3.02 3.69 4.57
N ALA A 32 -3.05 4.45 5.66
CA ALA A 32 -2.92 5.91 5.63
C ALA A 32 -1.59 6.35 4.99
N ARG A 33 -0.48 5.71 5.33
CA ARG A 33 0.85 6.00 4.76
C ARG A 33 0.96 5.65 3.28
N ILE A 34 0.37 4.53 2.84
CA ILE A 34 0.35 4.18 1.42
C ILE A 34 -0.48 5.21 0.64
N LEU A 35 -1.66 5.56 1.15
CA LEU A 35 -2.57 6.49 0.49
C LEU A 35 -2.12 7.95 0.56
N SER A 36 -1.24 8.32 1.49
CA SER A 36 -0.66 9.67 1.53
C SER A 36 0.30 9.93 0.37
N VAL A 37 0.85 8.88 -0.26
CA VAL A 37 1.69 9.00 -1.46
C VAL A 37 0.83 9.19 -2.70
N GLY A 38 -0.25 8.42 -2.81
CA GLY A 38 -1.26 8.64 -3.82
C GLY A 38 -2.54 7.87 -3.52
N SER A 39 -3.65 8.53 -3.82
CA SER A 39 -5.00 8.03 -3.56
C SER A 39 -5.28 6.73 -4.32
N GLU A 40 -6.37 6.06 -3.96
CA GLU A 40 -6.85 4.90 -4.74
C GLU A 40 -7.14 5.30 -6.19
N ALA A 41 -7.67 6.51 -6.43
CA ALA A 41 -7.90 7.05 -7.76
C ALA A 41 -6.59 7.24 -8.54
N THR A 42 -5.55 7.84 -7.92
CA THR A 42 -4.22 7.99 -8.52
C THR A 42 -3.62 6.63 -8.91
N GLN A 43 -3.74 5.63 -8.03
CA GLN A 43 -3.26 4.27 -8.31
C GLN A 43 -4.00 3.63 -9.50
N MET A 44 -5.32 3.81 -9.57
CA MET A 44 -6.13 3.34 -10.70
C MET A 44 -5.77 4.05 -12.00
N ASN A 45 -5.57 5.37 -11.97
CA ASN A 45 -5.20 6.16 -13.14
C ASN A 45 -3.85 5.71 -13.72
N ILE A 46 -2.85 5.45 -12.87
CA ILE A 46 -1.55 4.92 -13.29
C ILE A 46 -1.68 3.51 -13.88
N ALA A 47 -2.46 2.64 -13.25
CA ALA A 47 -2.71 1.30 -13.77
C ALA A 47 -3.39 1.35 -15.15
N GLN A 48 -4.40 2.22 -15.31
CA GLN A 48 -5.07 2.44 -16.59
C GLN A 48 -4.12 2.99 -17.65
N ALA A 49 -3.23 3.93 -17.31
CA ALA A 49 -2.22 4.43 -18.22
C ALA A 49 -1.29 3.31 -18.71
N GLY A 50 -0.87 2.40 -17.83
CA GLY A 50 -0.10 1.21 -18.21
C GLY A 50 -0.85 0.25 -19.14
N ILE A 51 -2.16 0.09 -18.93
CA ILE A 51 -3.03 -0.69 -19.82
C ILE A 51 -3.12 -0.05 -21.20
N VAL A 52 -3.40 1.25 -21.27
CA VAL A 52 -3.47 2.00 -22.54
C VAL A 52 -2.14 1.92 -23.29
N PHE A 53 -1.03 2.13 -22.60
CA PHE A 53 0.31 2.02 -23.17
C PHE A 53 0.54 0.63 -23.80
N THR A 54 0.19 -0.43 -23.08
CA THR A 54 0.38 -1.80 -23.55
C THR A 54 -0.55 -2.12 -24.73
N ALA A 55 -1.80 -1.67 -24.70
CA ALA A 55 -2.75 -1.87 -25.79
C ALA A 55 -2.25 -1.24 -27.10
N VAL A 56 -1.78 0.01 -27.05
CA VAL A 56 -1.24 0.72 -28.23
C VAL A 56 -0.02 -0.01 -28.81
N LEU A 57 0.87 -0.55 -27.97
CA LEU A 57 2.00 -1.36 -28.44
C LEU A 57 1.55 -2.68 -29.09
N LEU A 58 0.53 -3.34 -28.53
CA LEU A 58 -0.01 -4.59 -29.08
C LEU A 58 -0.68 -4.38 -30.44
N ASP A 59 -1.23 -3.18 -30.68
CA ASP A 59 -1.76 -2.75 -31.98
C ASP A 59 -0.65 -2.44 -33.00
N GLY A 60 0.63 -2.61 -32.62
CA GLY A 60 1.78 -2.42 -33.51
C GLY A 60 2.18 -0.95 -33.70
N LEU A 61 1.63 -0.03 -32.91
CA LEU A 61 1.96 1.38 -33.00
C LEU A 61 3.31 1.70 -32.30
N PRO A 62 4.03 2.73 -32.76
CA PRO A 62 5.28 3.17 -32.15
C PRO A 62 5.15 3.48 -30.66
N ARG A 63 6.25 3.27 -29.92
CA ARG A 63 6.35 3.61 -28.49
C ARG A 63 6.01 5.07 -28.19
N ALA A 64 6.38 6.01 -29.07
CA ALA A 64 6.06 7.42 -28.90
C ALA A 64 4.54 7.69 -28.87
N ASP A 65 3.78 6.95 -29.68
CA ASP A 65 2.32 7.04 -29.72
C ASP A 65 1.71 6.43 -28.45
N ALA A 66 2.27 5.31 -27.97
CA ALA A 66 1.86 4.69 -26.71
C ALA A 66 2.07 5.61 -25.50
N LEU A 67 3.21 6.32 -25.42
CA LEU A 67 3.48 7.31 -24.37
C LEU A 67 2.49 8.47 -24.45
N THR A 68 2.23 8.97 -25.66
CA THR A 68 1.28 10.07 -25.89
C THR A 68 -0.15 9.68 -25.48
N ALA A 69 -0.61 8.51 -25.90
CA ALA A 69 -1.98 8.03 -25.63
C ALA A 69 -2.22 7.72 -24.15
N SER A 70 -1.21 7.19 -23.45
CA SER A 70 -1.30 6.86 -22.02
C SER A 70 -1.06 8.05 -21.09
N GLY A 71 -0.45 9.13 -21.58
CA GLY A 71 0.03 10.24 -20.75
C GLY A 71 1.28 9.89 -19.92
N LEU A 72 1.87 8.71 -20.13
CA LEU A 72 3.11 8.30 -19.47
C LEU A 72 4.32 8.98 -20.11
N ARG A 73 5.38 9.10 -19.32
CA ARG A 73 6.72 9.49 -19.74
C ARG A 73 7.66 8.29 -19.73
N GLU A 74 8.79 8.44 -20.39
CA GLU A 74 9.88 7.47 -20.28
C GLU A 74 10.27 7.28 -18.81
N GLY A 75 10.34 6.02 -18.37
CA GLY A 75 10.64 5.65 -16.98
C GLY A 75 9.42 5.55 -16.04
N ASP A 76 8.24 6.06 -16.41
CA ASP A 76 7.06 6.04 -15.52
C ASP A 76 6.62 4.63 -15.15
N LEU A 77 6.69 3.68 -16.09
CA LEU A 77 6.37 2.28 -15.81
C LEU A 77 7.34 1.65 -14.81
N THR A 78 8.63 2.03 -14.85
CA THR A 78 9.63 1.59 -13.88
C THR A 78 9.34 2.18 -12.49
N LEU A 79 8.95 3.47 -12.44
CA LEU A 79 8.52 4.10 -11.19
C LEU A 79 7.26 3.45 -10.62
N ALA A 80 6.27 3.12 -11.45
CA ALA A 80 5.05 2.42 -11.03
C ALA A 80 5.36 1.02 -10.49
N GLN A 81 6.30 0.29 -11.10
CA GLN A 81 6.78 -0.99 -10.58
C GLN A 81 7.48 -0.81 -9.23
N GLY A 82 8.34 0.20 -9.09
CA GLY A 82 9.01 0.54 -7.83
C GLY A 82 8.01 0.88 -6.72
N TRP A 83 6.97 1.65 -7.05
CA TRP A 83 5.88 1.96 -6.12
C TRP A 83 5.16 0.67 -5.69
N LYS A 84 4.78 -0.22 -6.62
CA LYS A 84 4.16 -1.50 -6.28
C LYS A 84 5.04 -2.33 -5.33
N THR A 85 6.34 -2.41 -5.57
CA THR A 85 7.29 -3.11 -4.68
C THR A 85 7.33 -2.47 -3.30
N TRP A 86 7.36 -1.14 -3.21
CA TRP A 86 7.31 -0.42 -1.93
C TRP A 86 6.00 -0.68 -1.16
N VAL A 87 4.85 -0.67 -1.83
CA VAL A 87 3.55 -1.00 -1.20
C VAL A 87 3.56 -2.41 -0.63
N ALA A 88 4.11 -3.38 -1.37
CA ALA A 88 4.25 -4.76 -0.89
C ALA A 88 5.17 -4.85 0.34
N ALA A 89 6.29 -4.12 0.34
CA ALA A 89 7.21 -4.05 1.49
C ALA A 89 6.54 -3.42 2.72
N MET A 90 5.81 -2.32 2.55
CA MET A 90 5.00 -1.70 3.62
C MET A 90 4.03 -2.72 4.22
N GLN A 91 3.26 -3.43 3.39
CA GLN A 91 2.29 -4.42 3.84
C GLN A 91 2.94 -5.60 4.56
N ALA A 92 4.10 -6.05 4.08
CA ALA A 92 4.87 -7.10 4.73
C ALA A 92 5.36 -6.68 6.13
N GLU A 93 5.89 -5.46 6.27
CA GLU A 93 6.32 -4.91 7.56
C GLU A 93 5.16 -4.71 8.54
N CYS A 94 4.00 -4.25 8.07
CA CYS A 94 2.79 -4.17 8.89
C CYS A 94 2.35 -5.56 9.40
N ARG A 95 2.44 -6.59 8.55
CA ARG A 95 2.12 -7.97 8.95
C ARG A 95 3.11 -8.49 9.99
N ARG A 96 4.42 -8.30 9.75
CA ARG A 96 5.48 -8.66 10.72
C ARG A 96 5.25 -7.97 12.07
N ALA A 97 4.94 -6.68 12.07
CA ALA A 97 4.70 -5.90 13.28
C ALA A 97 3.50 -6.45 14.09
N ILE A 98 2.44 -6.87 13.41
CA ILE A 98 1.27 -7.51 14.03
C ILE A 98 1.65 -8.87 14.64
N GLU A 99 2.35 -9.71 13.88
CA GLU A 99 2.73 -11.06 14.31
C GLU A 99 3.71 -11.05 15.49
N THR A 100 4.64 -10.10 15.51
CA THR A 100 5.69 -10.00 16.54
C THR A 100 5.32 -9.11 17.71
N GLY A 101 4.21 -8.37 17.63
CA GLY A 101 3.84 -7.37 18.65
C GLY A 101 4.79 -6.18 18.74
N THR A 102 5.59 -5.92 17.70
CA THR A 102 6.56 -4.82 17.62
C THR A 102 6.07 -3.71 16.70
N ASP A 103 6.79 -2.59 16.64
CA ASP A 103 6.42 -1.49 15.76
C ASP A 103 6.85 -1.78 14.31
N PRO A 104 6.05 -1.35 13.32
CA PRO A 104 6.42 -1.46 11.91
C PRO A 104 7.60 -0.56 11.57
N ILE A 105 8.51 -1.07 10.74
CA ILE A 105 9.61 -0.31 10.16
C ILE A 105 9.16 0.14 8.77
N TRP A 106 9.16 1.44 8.52
CA TRP A 106 8.64 1.99 7.28
C TRP A 106 9.76 2.07 6.23
N PRO A 107 9.68 1.33 5.10
CA PRO A 107 10.62 1.50 4.01
C PRO A 107 10.53 2.90 3.40
N ASP A 108 11.67 3.41 2.94
CA ASP A 108 11.74 4.69 2.25
C ASP A 108 10.98 4.65 0.92
N LEU A 109 10.29 5.74 0.61
CA LEU A 109 9.62 5.87 -0.67
C LEU A 109 10.65 5.96 -1.81
N PRO A 110 10.53 5.15 -2.89
CA PRO A 110 11.44 5.24 -4.01
C PRO A 110 11.42 6.64 -4.65
N GLN A 111 12.59 7.14 -5.00
CA GLN A 111 12.74 8.45 -5.62
C GLN A 111 11.89 8.56 -6.89
N GLY A 112 11.20 9.70 -7.06
CA GLY A 112 10.35 9.98 -8.23
C GLY A 112 8.92 9.43 -8.14
N VAL A 113 8.62 8.52 -7.19
CA VAL A 113 7.24 7.99 -7.05
C VAL A 113 6.25 9.08 -6.64
N ALA A 114 6.64 9.98 -5.73
CA ALA A 114 5.78 11.11 -5.34
C ALA A 114 5.47 12.05 -6.52
N GLU A 115 6.44 12.28 -7.41
CA GLU A 115 6.23 13.08 -8.62
C GLU A 115 5.34 12.36 -9.63
N LEU A 116 5.52 11.05 -9.81
CA LEU A 116 4.61 10.25 -10.62
C LEU A 116 3.18 10.35 -10.09
N ALA A 117 2.99 10.15 -8.79
CA ALA A 117 1.68 10.23 -8.15
C ALA A 117 1.03 11.62 -8.30
N ALA A 118 1.80 12.70 -8.19
CA ALA A 118 1.27 14.06 -8.34
C ALA A 118 0.75 14.38 -9.76
N ARG A 119 1.18 13.63 -10.79
CA ARG A 119 0.73 13.81 -12.18
C ARG A 119 -0.55 13.03 -12.53
N PHE A 120 -0.98 12.11 -11.68
CA PHE A 120 -2.06 11.15 -11.96
C PHE A 120 -3.19 11.20 -10.92
#